data_AF-A0A914BBD1-F1
#
_entry.id   AF-A0A914BBD1-F1
#
_cell.length_a   1.000
_cell.length_b   1.000
_cell.length_c   1.000
_cell.angle_alpha   90.00
_cell.angle_beta   90.00
_cell.angle_gamma   90.00
#
_symmetry.space_group_name_H-M   'P 1'
#
loop_
_entity.id
_entity.type
_entity.pdbx_description
1 polymer ?
#
loop_
_entity_poly.entity_id
_entity_poly.type
_entity_poly.pdbx_seq_one_letter_code
_entity_poly.pdbx_strand_id
1 'polypeptide(L)'
;MSDDEPDVEIESDAEKRAHHNALERKRRDHIKDSFNSLRDAVPNLEGEKASRAQILNKATEYIEFMRRKNNSHQSDIDGLKRQNLQLDQQIRQLEKSPGDPLVVSNGLALLSNPKGPAISAFDEESDSDSDSSEERSHIPPKRLKMGDGSSHEGSASISSVIKLPVNKT
;
A
#
# COMPACT_ATOMS: atom_id res chain seq x y z
N MET A 1 -64.97 -43.54 -9.09
CA MET A 1 -63.59 -43.75 -8.60
C MET A 1 -62.85 -44.41 -9.74
N SER A 2 -62.03 -43.64 -10.45
CA SER A 2 -61.18 -44.12 -11.53
C SER A 2 -59.93 -43.24 -11.53
N ASP A 3 -58.96 -43.72 -10.77
CA ASP A 3 -57.51 -43.66 -10.98
C ASP A 3 -56.91 -42.34 -11.49
N ASP A 4 -56.56 -41.48 -10.53
CA ASP A 4 -55.40 -40.58 -10.63
C ASP A 4 -54.13 -41.44 -10.53
N GLU A 5 -53.65 -41.98 -11.65
CA GLU A 5 -52.28 -42.49 -11.74
C GLU A 5 -51.32 -41.30 -11.82
N PRO A 6 -50.30 -41.19 -10.95
CA PRO A 6 -49.28 -40.16 -11.10
C PRO A 6 -48.50 -40.44 -12.38
N ASP A 7 -48.50 -39.51 -13.33
CA ASP A 7 -47.59 -39.49 -14.48
C ASP A 7 -46.15 -39.51 -13.95
N VAL A 8 -45.60 -40.72 -13.79
CA VAL A 8 -44.17 -40.91 -13.58
C VAL A 8 -43.54 -40.61 -14.92
N GLU A 9 -43.12 -39.36 -15.10
CA GLU A 9 -42.40 -38.88 -16.27
C GLU A 9 -41.09 -39.70 -16.39
N ILE A 10 -41.14 -40.80 -17.14
CA ILE A 10 -39.98 -41.64 -17.44
C ILE A 10 -39.14 -40.81 -18.42
N GLU A 11 -38.28 -39.95 -17.87
CA GLU A 11 -37.36 -39.15 -18.67
C GLU A 11 -36.57 -40.07 -19.60
N SER A 12 -36.65 -39.78 -20.90
CA SER A 12 -35.96 -40.56 -21.90
C SER A 12 -34.44 -40.50 -21.68
N ASP A 13 -33.69 -41.52 -22.10
CA ASP A 13 -32.22 -41.49 -22.00
C ASP A 13 -31.60 -40.28 -22.74
N ALA A 14 -32.33 -39.73 -23.72
CA ALA A 14 -31.97 -38.49 -24.39
C ALA A 14 -32.13 -37.27 -23.48
N GLU A 15 -33.23 -37.16 -22.73
CA GLU A 15 -33.46 -36.09 -21.75
C GLU A 15 -32.45 -36.13 -20.62
N LYS A 16 -32.17 -37.31 -20.05
CA LYS A 16 -31.13 -37.45 -19.00
C LYS A 16 -29.77 -36.99 -19.48
N ARG A 17 -29.40 -37.34 -20.72
CA ARG A 17 -28.15 -36.89 -21.36
C ARG A 17 -28.14 -35.38 -21.58
N ALA A 18 -29.26 -34.80 -22.03
CA ALA A 18 -29.39 -33.37 -22.24
C ALA A 18 -29.27 -32.59 -20.91
N HIS A 19 -29.97 -33.05 -19.87
CA HIS A 19 -29.90 -32.48 -18.53
C HIS A 19 -28.48 -32.53 -17.96
N HIS A 20 -27.80 -33.69 -18.05
CA HIS A 20 -26.40 -33.82 -17.63
C HIS A 20 -25.47 -32.83 -18.37
N ASN A 21 -25.62 -32.70 -19.70
CA ASN A 21 -24.84 -31.75 -20.50
C ASN A 21 -25.10 -30.28 -20.10
N ALA A 22 -26.34 -29.95 -19.75
CA ALA A 22 -26.71 -28.62 -19.29
C ALA A 22 -26.06 -28.29 -17.94
N LEU A 23 -26.14 -29.23 -16.98
CA LEU A 23 -25.49 -29.08 -15.68
C LEU A 23 -23.97 -28.93 -15.82
N GLU A 24 -23.34 -29.73 -16.68
CA GLU A 24 -21.90 -29.65 -16.90
C GLU A 24 -21.47 -28.33 -17.56
N ARG A 25 -22.27 -27.80 -18.49
CA ARG A 25 -22.02 -26.46 -19.04
C ARG A 25 -22.07 -25.41 -17.94
N LYS A 26 -23.10 -25.42 -17.09
CA LYS A 26 -23.21 -24.50 -15.95
C LYS A 26 -22.00 -24.61 -15.01
N ARG A 27 -21.53 -25.83 -14.74
CA ARG A 27 -20.31 -26.07 -13.94
C ARG A 27 -19.08 -25.43 -14.60
N ARG A 28 -18.90 -25.61 -15.91
CA ARG A 28 -17.77 -25.02 -16.65
C ARG A 28 -17.82 -23.50 -16.68
N ASP A 29 -19.00 -22.92 -16.79
CA ASP A 29 -19.18 -21.46 -16.76
C ASP A 29 -18.80 -20.90 -15.37
N HIS A 30 -19.25 -21.53 -14.28
CA HIS A 30 -18.81 -21.14 -12.93
C HIS A 30 -17.29 -21.24 -12.75
N ILE A 31 -16.66 -22.31 -13.23
CA ILE A 31 -15.19 -22.45 -13.18
C ILE A 31 -14.52 -21.33 -13.97
N LYS A 32 -15.06 -20.97 -15.14
CA LYS A 32 -14.53 -19.88 -15.96
C LYS A 32 -14.60 -18.55 -15.21
N ASP A 33 -15.70 -18.27 -14.51
CA ASP A 33 -15.87 -17.05 -13.72
C ASP A 33 -14.90 -17.00 -12.53
N SER A 34 -14.67 -18.13 -11.86
CA SER A 34 -13.65 -18.23 -10.81
C SER A 34 -12.24 -17.97 -11.36
N PHE A 35 -11.92 -18.46 -12.56
CA PHE A 35 -10.63 -18.16 -13.21
C PHE A 35 -10.49 -16.69 -13.60
N ASN A 36 -11.56 -16.04 -14.06
CA ASN A 36 -11.55 -14.61 -14.36
C ASN A 36 -11.31 -13.80 -13.08
N SER A 37 -12.04 -14.13 -12.00
CA SER A 37 -11.88 -13.48 -10.70
C SER A 37 -10.47 -13.66 -10.14
N LEU A 38 -9.88 -14.86 -10.29
CA LEU A 38 -8.51 -15.12 -9.88
C LEU A 38 -7.51 -14.31 -10.70
N ARG A 39 -7.70 -14.22 -12.02
CA ARG A 39 -6.84 -13.42 -12.90
C ARG A 39 -6.84 -11.96 -12.50
N ASP A 40 -8.02 -11.40 -12.24
CA ASP A 40 -8.17 -9.97 -11.91
C ASP A 40 -7.62 -9.64 -10.50
N ALA A 41 -7.53 -10.64 -9.60
CA ALA A 41 -6.92 -10.48 -8.28
C ALA A 41 -5.39 -10.58 -8.26
N VAL A 42 -4.76 -11.08 -9.34
CA VAL A 42 -3.31 -11.25 -9.43
C VAL A 42 -2.70 -10.08 -10.22
N PRO A 43 -1.78 -9.30 -9.63
CA PRO A 43 -1.10 -8.22 -10.35
C PRO A 43 -0.43 -8.73 -11.62
N ASN A 44 -0.36 -7.86 -12.63
CA ASN A 44 0.21 -8.18 -13.95
C ASN A 44 -0.57 -9.23 -14.77
N LEU A 45 -1.72 -9.70 -14.29
CA LEU A 45 -2.65 -10.50 -15.09
C LEU A 45 -3.98 -9.78 -15.40
N GLU A 46 -4.30 -8.72 -14.66
CA GLU A 46 -5.47 -7.89 -14.89
C GLU A 46 -5.44 -7.26 -16.30
N GLY A 47 -6.52 -7.41 -17.06
CA GLY A 47 -6.62 -6.87 -18.42
C GLY A 47 -5.83 -7.64 -19.50
N GLU A 48 -5.05 -8.67 -19.14
CA GLU A 48 -4.26 -9.45 -20.09
C GLU A 48 -4.91 -10.80 -20.47
N LYS A 49 -4.61 -11.29 -21.68
CA LYS A 49 -5.03 -12.63 -22.13
C LYS A 49 -4.07 -13.68 -21.56
N ALA A 50 -4.37 -14.19 -20.37
CA ALA A 50 -3.61 -15.25 -19.72
C ALA A 50 -4.28 -16.63 -19.87
N SER A 51 -3.50 -17.67 -20.12
CA SER A 51 -3.99 -19.06 -20.10
C SER A 51 -4.27 -19.54 -18.67
N ARG A 52 -5.09 -20.60 -18.50
CA ARG A 52 -5.37 -21.18 -17.17
C ARG A 52 -4.10 -21.59 -16.42
N ALA A 53 -3.13 -22.19 -17.11
CA ALA A 53 -1.86 -22.58 -16.51
C ALA A 53 -1.06 -21.36 -16.02
N GLN A 54 -1.00 -20.30 -16.83
CA GLN A 54 -0.34 -19.04 -16.44
C GLN A 54 -1.02 -18.39 -15.23
N ILE A 55 -2.36 -18.36 -15.19
CA ILE A 55 -3.11 -17.82 -14.05
C ILE A 55 -2.73 -18.56 -12.76
N LEU A 56 -2.70 -19.91 -12.78
CA LEU A 56 -2.35 -20.71 -11.61
C LEU A 56 -0.90 -20.49 -11.17
N ASN A 57 0.04 -20.48 -12.14
CA ASN A 57 1.46 -20.26 -11.84
C ASN A 57 1.70 -18.89 -11.22
N LYS A 58 1.16 -17.83 -11.84
CA LYS A 58 1.30 -16.46 -11.33
C LYS A 58 0.58 -16.23 -10.00
N ALA A 59 -0.59 -16.83 -9.79
CA ALA A 59 -1.25 -16.80 -8.49
C ALA A 59 -0.37 -17.45 -7.41
N THR A 60 0.28 -18.57 -7.72
CA THR A 60 1.18 -19.26 -6.79
C THR A 60 2.40 -18.39 -6.47
N GLU A 61 3.08 -17.87 -7.49
CA GLU A 61 4.20 -16.93 -7.34
C GLU A 61 3.81 -15.71 -6.50
N TYR A 62 2.62 -15.15 -6.74
CA TYR A 62 2.15 -13.97 -6.04
C TYR A 62 1.84 -14.25 -4.56
N ILE A 63 1.25 -15.40 -4.24
CA ILE A 63 1.02 -15.82 -2.83
C ILE A 63 2.37 -15.95 -2.10
N GLU A 64 3.37 -16.58 -2.71
CA GLU A 64 4.69 -16.73 -2.11
C GLU A 64 5.41 -15.39 -1.93
N PHE A 65 5.28 -14.49 -2.91
CA PHE A 65 5.78 -13.12 -2.81
C PHE A 65 5.13 -12.37 -1.65
N MET A 66 3.80 -12.38 -1.56
CA MET A 66 3.06 -11.68 -0.51
C MET A 66 3.37 -12.23 0.88
N ARG A 67 3.58 -13.55 1.03
CA ARG A 67 4.05 -14.17 2.28
C ARG A 67 5.41 -13.61 2.71
N ARG A 68 6.39 -13.59 1.80
CA ARG A 68 7.73 -13.04 2.09
C ARG A 68 7.66 -11.55 2.44
N LYS A 69 6.88 -10.78 1.68
CA LYS A 69 6.68 -9.35 1.90
C LYS A 69 6.06 -9.07 3.28
N ASN A 70 4.99 -9.78 3.64
CA ASN A 70 4.35 -9.64 4.94
C ASN A 70 5.30 -10.01 6.09
N ASN A 71 6.12 -11.06 5.93
CA ASN A 71 7.12 -11.43 6.94
C ASN A 71 8.18 -10.35 7.14
N SER A 72 8.68 -9.75 6.05
CA SER A 72 9.62 -8.61 6.14
C SER A 72 9.00 -7.44 6.88
N HIS A 73 7.77 -7.05 6.52
CA HIS A 73 7.07 -5.97 7.21
C HIS A 73 6.83 -6.28 8.69
N GLN A 74 6.55 -7.54 9.04
CA GLN A 74 6.41 -7.95 10.43
C GLN A 74 7.73 -7.81 11.19
N SER A 75 8.85 -8.20 10.58
CA SER A 75 10.19 -8.00 11.15
C SER A 75 10.52 -6.51 11.36
N ASP A 76 10.16 -5.65 10.40
CA ASP A 76 10.35 -4.20 10.50
C ASP A 76 9.52 -3.62 11.65
N ILE A 77 8.24 -4.01 11.76
CA ILE A 77 7.35 -3.61 12.85
C ILE A 77 7.94 -4.01 14.21
N ASP A 78 8.43 -5.24 14.33
CA ASP A 78 9.00 -5.74 15.58
C ASP A 78 10.33 -5.05 15.92
N GLY A 79 11.13 -4.70 14.91
CA GLY A 79 12.32 -3.88 15.05
C GLY A 79 12.01 -2.50 15.59
N LEU A 80 11.06 -1.80 14.97
CA LEU A 80 10.62 -0.46 15.38
C LEU A 80 10.02 -0.46 16.80
N LYS A 81 9.24 -1.49 17.15
CA LYS A 81 8.70 -1.64 18.52
C LYS A 81 9.81 -1.78 19.56
N ARG A 82 10.87 -2.56 19.26
CA ARG A 82 12.03 -2.69 20.16
C ARG A 82 12.77 -1.36 20.31
N GLN A 83 12.97 -0.63 19.22
CA GLN A 83 13.62 0.68 19.24
C GLN A 83 12.81 1.70 20.04
N ASN A 84 11.50 1.79 19.82
CA ASN A 84 10.61 2.67 20.60
C ASN A 84 10.67 2.33 22.09
N LEU A 85 10.66 1.05 22.46
CA LEU A 85 10.78 0.63 23.85
C LEU A 85 12.12 1.07 24.47
N GLN A 86 13.22 0.97 23.72
CA GLN A 86 14.53 1.42 24.19
C GLN A 86 14.56 2.94 24.39
N LEU A 87 14.02 3.70 23.45
CA LEU A 87 13.93 5.16 23.55
C LEU A 87 13.05 5.59 24.72
N ASP A 88 11.89 4.95 24.92
CA ASP A 88 11.01 5.22 26.06
C ASP A 88 11.71 4.94 27.39
N GLN A 89 12.54 3.89 27.47
CA GLN A 89 13.34 3.61 28.65
C GLN A 89 14.40 4.69 28.90
N GLN A 90 15.07 5.18 27.84
CA GLN A 90 16.05 6.26 27.94
C GLN A 90 15.40 7.57 28.40
N ILE A 91 14.25 7.94 27.82
CA ILE A 91 13.47 9.11 28.23
C ILE A 91 13.13 9.03 29.71
N ARG A 92 12.59 7.89 30.17
CA ARG A 92 12.25 7.69 31.59
C ARG A 92 13.45 7.76 32.53
N GLN A 93 14.65 7.37 32.08
CA GLN A 93 15.87 7.51 32.87
C GLN A 93 16.30 8.97 32.99
N LEU A 94 16.26 9.71 31.87
CA LEU A 94 16.58 11.13 31.82
C LEU A 94 15.57 11.99 32.60
N GLU A 95 14.29 11.65 32.59
CA GLU A 95 13.26 12.31 33.41
C GLU A 95 13.44 12.04 34.92
N LYS A 96 14.04 10.90 35.29
CA LYS A 96 14.33 10.54 36.69
C LYS A 96 15.61 11.14 37.22
N SER A 97 16.57 11.48 36.37
CA SER A 97 17.66 12.39 36.73
C SER A 97 17.10 13.80 36.66
N PRO A 98 16.77 14.45 37.79
CA PRO A 98 16.34 15.83 37.74
C PRO A 98 17.50 16.62 37.13
N GLY A 99 17.30 17.19 35.95
CA GLY A 99 18.09 18.34 35.56
C GLY A 99 17.93 19.35 36.70
N ASP A 100 19.02 19.62 37.38
CA ASP A 100 19.09 20.53 38.52
C ASP A 100 18.35 21.84 38.16
N PRO A 101 17.27 22.24 38.86
CA PRO A 101 16.53 23.45 38.53
C PRO A 101 17.26 24.72 39.03
N LEU A 102 18.58 24.73 39.00
CA LEU A 102 19.43 25.85 39.36
C LEU A 102 20.45 26.06 38.24
N VAL A 103 20.16 26.98 37.32
CA VAL A 103 21.00 28.10 36.82
C VAL A 103 20.33 28.63 35.53
N VAL A 104 19.16 29.26 35.67
CA VAL A 104 18.66 30.25 34.68
C VAL A 104 18.38 31.54 35.44
N SER A 105 19.43 32.13 36.02
CA SER A 105 19.37 33.49 36.57
C SER A 105 20.76 34.02 36.90
N ASN A 106 21.69 34.08 35.94
CA ASN A 106 22.85 34.99 35.99
C ASN A 106 23.65 34.94 34.69
N GLY A 107 23.19 35.66 33.65
CA GLY A 107 23.95 35.79 32.40
C GLY A 107 23.76 37.10 31.66
N LEU A 108 23.16 38.13 32.28
CA LEU A 108 22.78 39.38 31.60
C LEU A 108 23.52 40.62 32.10
N ALA A 109 24.70 40.46 32.70
CA ALA A 109 25.55 41.58 33.06
C ALA A 109 27.02 41.22 32.88
N LEU A 110 27.60 41.56 31.72
CA LEU A 110 29.00 41.99 31.53
C LEU A 110 29.30 42.14 30.03
N LEU A 111 28.66 43.13 29.39
CA LEU A 111 29.12 43.67 28.11
C LEU A 111 29.55 45.12 28.35
N SER A 112 30.69 45.29 29.00
CA SER A 112 31.37 46.58 29.12
C SER A 112 32.86 46.37 29.37
N ASN A 113 33.66 46.33 28.30
CA ASN A 113 34.73 47.31 28.08
C ASN A 113 35.44 47.05 26.72
N PRO A 114 35.77 48.09 25.93
CA PRO A 114 36.46 47.98 24.66
C PRO A 114 37.99 48.10 24.86
N LYS A 115 38.76 47.26 24.14
CA LYS A 115 40.16 47.45 23.66
C LYS A 115 40.95 46.13 23.72
N GLY A 116 41.30 45.60 22.54
CA GLY A 116 42.28 44.53 22.36
C GLY A 116 42.30 44.06 20.90
N PRO A 117 43.47 43.72 20.32
CA PRO A 117 43.77 43.98 18.90
C PRO A 117 43.38 42.84 17.94
N ALA A 118 43.29 43.23 16.67
CA ALA A 118 42.97 42.41 15.51
C ALA A 118 43.80 41.12 15.41
N ILE A 119 43.09 40.01 15.16
CA ILE A 119 43.65 38.80 14.57
C ILE A 119 42.75 38.40 13.40
N SER A 120 43.31 38.61 12.21
CA SER A 120 42.85 38.21 10.89
C SER A 120 43.08 36.71 10.68
N ALA A 121 42.07 35.99 10.16
CA ALA A 121 42.22 34.88 9.22
C ALA A 121 40.82 34.36 8.85
N PHE A 122 40.22 34.94 7.82
CA PHE A 122 39.16 34.30 7.05
C PHE A 122 39.82 33.79 5.78
N ASP A 123 39.96 32.47 5.67
CA ASP A 123 40.33 31.80 4.43
C ASP A 123 39.72 30.39 4.52
N GLU A 124 38.54 30.23 3.94
CA GLU A 124 37.94 28.93 3.71
C GLU A 124 37.34 28.93 2.30
N GLU A 125 38.25 28.77 1.33
CA GLU A 125 37.93 28.20 0.03
C GLU A 125 37.65 26.70 0.21
N SER A 126 36.46 26.25 -0.17
CA SER A 126 36.30 24.93 -0.79
C SER A 126 34.95 24.85 -1.50
N ASP A 127 34.94 25.21 -2.78
CA ASP A 127 33.90 24.80 -3.72
C ASP A 127 34.08 23.30 -3.99
N SER A 128 33.12 22.49 -3.56
CA SER A 128 33.04 21.07 -3.92
C SER A 128 31.90 20.86 -4.90
N ASP A 129 32.23 20.92 -6.18
CA ASP A 129 31.40 20.42 -7.28
C ASP A 129 31.38 18.89 -7.24
N SER A 130 30.21 18.30 -6.99
CA SER A 130 29.96 16.88 -7.30
C SER A 130 29.04 16.78 -8.50
N ASP A 131 29.69 16.56 -9.63
CA ASP A 131 29.19 16.08 -10.91
C ASP A 131 28.40 14.76 -10.74
N SER A 132 27.15 14.76 -11.16
CA SER A 132 26.36 13.53 -11.38
C SER A 132 26.06 13.41 -12.86
N SER A 133 26.93 12.65 -13.53
CA SER A 133 26.79 12.23 -14.91
C SER A 133 25.80 11.07 -15.05
N GLU A 134 24.84 11.27 -15.97
CA GLU A 134 24.12 10.28 -16.81
C GLU A 134 23.05 9.41 -16.11
N GLU A 135 21.82 9.27 -16.62
CA GLU A 135 21.48 8.84 -17.98
C GLU A 135 20.07 9.34 -18.39
N ARG A 136 20.02 10.01 -19.55
CA ARG A 136 18.83 10.65 -20.12
C ARG A 136 18.26 9.73 -21.21
N SER A 137 17.15 9.05 -20.96
CA SER A 137 16.39 8.42 -22.04
C SER A 137 15.46 9.44 -22.71
N HIS A 138 15.67 9.62 -24.02
CA HIS A 138 15.01 10.57 -24.89
C HIS A 138 13.55 10.20 -25.17
N ILE A 139 12.61 11.13 -24.94
CA ILE A 139 11.29 11.14 -25.57
C ILE A 139 11.05 12.55 -26.17
N PRO A 140 10.81 12.69 -27.49
CA PRO A 140 10.50 13.99 -28.08
C PRO A 140 9.00 14.36 -27.91
N PRO A 141 8.65 15.63 -27.62
CA PRO A 141 7.25 16.07 -27.60
C PRO A 141 6.84 16.80 -28.89
N LYS A 142 5.57 16.64 -29.31
CA LYS A 142 4.73 17.55 -30.15
C LYS A 142 3.47 16.77 -30.63
N ARG A 143 2.20 17.20 -30.57
CA ARG A 143 1.55 18.54 -30.56
C ARG A 143 0.15 18.43 -29.91
N LEU A 144 -0.28 19.52 -29.28
CA LEU A 144 -1.65 19.72 -28.76
C LEU A 144 -2.58 20.23 -29.87
N LYS A 145 -3.78 19.64 -29.98
CA LYS A 145 -4.93 20.12 -30.76
C LYS A 145 -5.93 20.71 -29.77
N MET A 146 -6.31 21.97 -30.00
CA MET A 146 -7.33 22.70 -29.25
C MET A 146 -8.73 22.13 -29.54
N GLY A 147 -9.52 21.99 -28.48
CA GLY A 147 -10.95 21.71 -28.52
C GLY A 147 -11.57 21.96 -27.14
N ASP A 148 -12.20 23.13 -26.99
CA ASP A 148 -13.54 23.36 -26.38
C ASP A 148 -13.94 22.40 -25.22
N GLY A 149 -14.01 22.79 -23.95
CA GLY A 149 -14.87 23.84 -23.40
C GLY A 149 -16.16 23.22 -22.84
N SER A 150 -16.16 22.85 -21.56
CA SER A 150 -17.40 22.73 -20.78
C SER A 150 -17.10 22.85 -19.29
N SER A 151 -17.71 23.87 -18.71
CA SER A 151 -17.59 24.27 -17.31
C SER A 151 -18.50 23.44 -16.39
N HIS A 152 -18.14 23.52 -15.10
CA HIS A 152 -19.02 23.48 -13.91
C HIS A 152 -19.46 22.11 -13.35
N GLU A 153 -19.60 21.86 -12.04
CA GLU A 153 -19.20 22.38 -10.72
C GLU A 153 -19.50 21.22 -9.76
N GLY A 154 -18.84 21.10 -8.60
CA GLY A 154 -19.34 20.19 -7.55
C GLY A 154 -18.27 19.61 -6.64
N SER A 155 -17.77 20.43 -5.72
CA SER A 155 -16.98 20.02 -4.56
C SER A 155 -17.84 19.27 -3.55
N ALA A 156 -17.40 18.11 -3.08
CA ALA A 156 -17.79 17.59 -1.77
C ALA A 156 -16.64 16.80 -1.15
N SER A 157 -16.00 17.40 -0.14
CA SER A 157 -15.08 16.75 0.78
C SER A 157 -15.78 15.60 1.52
N ILE A 158 -15.19 14.41 1.53
CA ILE A 158 -15.64 13.32 2.40
C ILE A 158 -14.64 13.24 3.55
N SER A 159 -15.04 13.82 4.70
CA SER A 159 -14.31 13.73 5.96
C SER A 159 -14.42 12.33 6.56
N SER A 160 -13.27 11.80 7.00
CA SER A 160 -13.10 10.55 7.74
C SER A 160 -13.88 10.50 9.05
N VAL A 161 -14.53 9.36 9.35
CA VAL A 161 -14.81 8.94 10.73
C VAL A 161 -14.60 7.42 10.85
N ILE A 162 -13.45 7.04 11.41
CA ILE A 162 -13.19 5.68 11.89
C ILE A 162 -13.87 5.54 13.25
N LYS A 163 -14.85 4.65 13.38
CA LYS A 163 -15.49 4.32 14.66
C LYS A 163 -15.02 2.95 15.14
N LEU A 164 -14.15 2.94 16.15
CA LEU A 164 -13.72 1.73 16.85
C LEU A 164 -14.84 1.23 17.79
N PRO A 165 -15.09 -0.09 17.92
CA PRO A 165 -16.03 -0.62 18.88
C PRO A 165 -15.45 -0.59 20.30
N VAL A 166 -16.28 -0.15 21.25
CA VAL A 166 -16.02 -0.15 22.69
C VAL A 166 -16.24 -1.57 23.22
N ASN A 167 -15.19 -2.18 23.79
CA ASN A 167 -15.32 -3.40 24.56
C ASN A 167 -16.18 -3.15 25.80
N LYS A 168 -17.26 -3.92 25.96
CA LYS A 168 -17.97 -4.04 27.24
C LYS A 168 -17.35 -5.19 28.03
N THR A 169 -17.15 -4.87 29.32
CA THR A 169 -16.74 -5.69 30.47
C THR A 169 -17.16 -7.15 30.43
#